data_AF-A0A2Z2IY02-F1
#
_entry.id   AF-A0A2Z2IY02-F1
#
_cell.length_a   1.000
_cell.length_b   1.000
_cell.length_c   1.000
_cell.angle_alpha   90.00
_cell.angle_beta   90.00
_cell.angle_gamma   90.00
#
_symmetry.space_group_name_H-M   'P 1'
#
loop_
_entity.id
_entity.type
_entity.pdbx_description
1 polymer ?
#
loop_
_entity_poly.entity_id
_entity_poly.type
_entity_poly.pdbx_seq_one_letter_code
_entity_poly.pdbx_strand_id
1 'polypeptide(L)'
;MPESPRSPRNLYPGWPVSSTLGRDNVAHAMVQILAQRVFEESQRTSITDVAARCGMTASTVSDIVNGVVWPTVETLARLEVGLEKPLWPRLQQNN
;
A
#
# COMPACT_ATOMS: atom_id res chain seq x y z
N MET A 1 -13.01 8.41 9.83
CA MET A 1 -13.46 7.18 10.51
C MET A 1 -12.45 6.85 11.60
N PRO A 2 -12.88 6.34 12.77
CA PRO A 2 -11.93 5.84 13.77
C PRO A 2 -11.15 4.66 13.20
N GLU A 3 -9.88 4.55 13.57
CA GLU A 3 -9.01 3.46 13.14
C GLU A 3 -9.54 2.11 13.65
N SER A 4 -9.56 1.10 12.77
CA SER A 4 -10.00 -0.25 13.13
C SER A 4 -8.92 -0.97 13.96
N PRO A 5 -9.27 -1.75 15.00
CA PRO A 5 -8.32 -2.67 15.64
C PRO A 5 -7.71 -3.69 14.68
N ARG A 6 -8.35 -3.89 13.51
CA ARG A 6 -7.86 -4.74 12.42
C ARG A 6 -7.17 -3.94 11.32
N SER A 7 -6.76 -2.70 11.57
CA SER A 7 -5.96 -1.92 10.62
C SER A 7 -4.60 -2.61 10.40
N PRO A 8 -3.96 -2.41 9.23
CA PRO A 8 -2.66 -2.98 8.97
C PRO A 8 -1.63 -2.67 10.06
N ARG A 9 -1.55 -1.43 10.56
CA ARG A 9 -0.55 -1.05 11.57
C ARG A 9 -0.80 -1.66 12.96
N ASN A 10 -2.06 -1.94 13.30
CA ASN A 10 -2.42 -2.60 14.56
C ASN A 10 -2.14 -4.10 14.50
N LEU A 11 -2.36 -4.72 13.33
CA LEU A 11 -2.05 -6.14 13.11
C LEU A 11 -0.56 -6.37 12.89
N TYR A 12 0.14 -5.39 12.32
CA TYR A 12 1.52 -5.52 11.86
C TYR A 12 2.38 -4.32 12.31
N PRO A 13 3.02 -4.40 13.50
CA PRO A 13 3.94 -3.37 13.96
C PRO A 13 5.09 -3.14 12.96
N GLY A 14 5.35 -1.86 12.67
CA GLY A 14 6.37 -1.46 11.70
C GLY A 14 5.91 -1.49 10.24
N TRP A 15 4.60 -1.58 9.99
CA TRP A 15 4.02 -1.34 8.67
C TRP A 15 4.54 -0.05 8.01
N PRO A 16 4.81 -0.02 6.68
CA PRO A 16 4.81 -1.16 5.76
C PRO A 16 6.20 -1.83 5.64
N VAL A 17 7.25 -1.22 6.20
CA VAL A 17 8.67 -1.59 5.99
C VAL A 17 9.15 -2.80 6.81
N SER A 18 8.37 -3.27 7.78
CA SER A 18 8.77 -4.39 8.64
C SER A 18 8.96 -5.69 7.83
N SER A 19 10.14 -6.28 7.95
CA SER A 19 10.57 -7.49 7.20
C SER A 19 10.03 -8.80 7.77
N THR A 20 9.36 -8.76 8.93
CA THR A 20 9.01 -9.98 9.69
C THR A 20 7.60 -10.50 9.43
N LEU A 21 6.75 -9.74 8.74
CA LEU A 21 5.31 -9.94 8.79
C LEU A 21 4.71 -10.22 7.41
N GLY A 22 3.70 -11.11 7.38
CA GLY A 22 3.10 -11.68 6.16
C GLY A 22 3.45 -13.15 5.91
N ARG A 23 4.43 -13.74 6.62
CA ARG A 23 4.76 -15.18 6.48
C ARG A 23 3.57 -16.09 6.79
N ASP A 24 2.76 -15.73 7.78
CA ASP A 24 1.63 -16.56 8.22
C ASP A 24 0.32 -16.21 7.49
N ASN A 25 0.29 -15.11 6.72
CA ASN A 25 -0.87 -14.71 5.91
C ASN A 25 -0.40 -14.08 4.59
N VAL A 26 -0.37 -14.90 3.55
CA VAL A 26 0.08 -14.52 2.20
C VAL A 26 -0.74 -13.36 1.64
N ALA A 27 -2.05 -13.32 1.85
CA ALA A 27 -2.89 -12.24 1.33
C ALA A 27 -2.50 -10.88 1.93
N HIS A 28 -2.25 -10.84 3.24
CA HIS A 28 -1.80 -9.61 3.90
C HIS A 28 -0.38 -9.22 3.46
N ALA A 29 0.50 -10.20 3.22
CA ALA A 29 1.84 -9.94 2.68
C ALA A 29 1.79 -9.25 1.31
N MET A 30 0.87 -9.66 0.43
CA MET A 30 0.71 -9.04 -0.89
C MET A 30 0.32 -7.56 -0.80
N VAL A 31 -0.59 -7.25 0.13
CA VAL A 31 -1.01 -5.87 0.39
C VAL A 31 0.09 -5.04 1.06
N GLN A 32 0.90 -5.66 1.92
CA GLN A 32 2.07 -4.98 2.50
C GLN A 32 3.08 -4.61 1.42
N ILE A 33 3.35 -5.49 0.46
CA ILE A 33 4.25 -5.17 -0.67
C ILE A 33 3.71 -4.01 -1.50
N LEU A 34 2.40 -3.97 -1.75
CA LEU A 34 1.75 -2.81 -2.39
C LEU A 34 2.02 -1.53 -1.59
N ALA A 35 1.72 -1.53 -0.29
CA ALA A 35 1.91 -0.35 0.57
C ALA A 35 3.38 0.08 0.67
N GLN A 36 4.30 -0.87 0.71
CA GLN A 36 5.74 -0.63 0.72
C GLN A 36 6.20 0.07 -0.57
N ARG A 37 5.74 -0.39 -1.74
CA ARG A 37 6.06 0.24 -3.03
C ARG A 37 5.48 1.64 -3.14
N VAL A 38 4.28 1.89 -2.57
CA VAL A 38 3.70 3.24 -2.50
C VAL A 38 4.51 4.13 -1.56
N PHE A 39 4.94 3.61 -0.41
CA PHE A 39 5.84 4.32 0.51
C PHE A 39 7.13 4.74 -0.20
N GLU A 40 7.79 3.84 -0.90
CA GLU A 40 9.01 4.13 -1.67
C GLU A 40 8.80 5.23 -2.72
N GLU A 41 7.68 5.20 -3.46
CA GLU A 41 7.35 6.27 -4.41
C GLU A 41 7.12 7.62 -3.72
N SER A 42 6.47 7.62 -2.56
CA SER A 42 6.27 8.83 -1.77
C SER A 42 7.57 9.41 -1.22
N GLN A 43 8.59 8.57 -0.98
CA GLN A 43 9.94 9.02 -0.58
C GLN A 43 10.74 9.60 -1.76
N ARG A 44 10.48 9.13 -3.00
CA ARG A 44 11.12 9.66 -4.21
C ARG A 44 10.54 11.00 -4.67
N THR A 45 9.26 11.21 -4.39
CA THR A 45 8.51 12.42 -4.77
C THR A 45 7.90 13.05 -3.52
N SER A 46 6.60 12.86 -3.30
CA SER A 46 5.90 13.19 -2.06
C SER A 46 4.57 12.43 -2.02
N ILE A 47 3.95 12.36 -0.85
CA ILE A 47 2.57 11.84 -0.71
C ILE A 47 1.59 12.63 -1.59
N THR A 48 1.76 13.95 -1.68
CA THR A 48 0.89 14.83 -2.46
C THR A 48 1.03 14.57 -3.95
N ASP A 49 2.26 14.37 -4.45
CA ASP A 49 2.49 14.08 -5.87
C ASP A 49 1.94 12.71 -6.27
N VAL A 50 2.13 11.69 -5.42
CA VAL A 50 1.53 10.37 -5.63
C VAL A 50 0.01 10.49 -5.70
N ALA A 51 -0.60 11.21 -4.76
CA ALA A 51 -2.04 11.41 -4.72
C ALA A 51 -2.56 12.13 -5.97
N ALA A 52 -1.89 13.21 -6.39
CA ALA A 52 -2.26 13.97 -7.58
C ALA A 52 -2.23 13.12 -8.85
N ARG A 53 -1.16 12.34 -9.04
CA ARG A 53 -1.02 11.43 -10.20
C ARG A 53 -2.06 10.32 -10.21
N CYS A 54 -2.51 9.86 -9.05
CA CYS A 54 -3.49 8.78 -8.92
C CYS A 54 -4.95 9.28 -8.88
N GLY A 55 -5.19 10.60 -8.94
CA GLY A 55 -6.53 11.17 -8.77
C GLY A 55 -7.13 10.88 -7.39
N MET A 56 -6.31 10.92 -6.35
CA MET A 56 -6.67 10.61 -4.95
C MET A 56 -6.35 11.79 -4.03
N THR A 57 -6.84 11.76 -2.79
CA THR A 57 -6.40 12.73 -1.78
C THR A 57 -5.09 12.29 -1.13
N ALA A 58 -4.29 13.25 -0.67
CA ALA A 58 -3.08 12.98 0.09
C ALA A 58 -3.37 12.17 1.38
N SER A 59 -4.54 12.39 2.00
CA SER A 59 -4.97 11.62 3.16
C SER A 59 -5.16 10.14 2.82
N THR A 60 -5.76 9.79 1.68
CA THR A 60 -5.93 8.38 1.31
C THR A 60 -4.58 7.68 1.11
N VAL A 61 -3.63 8.33 0.43
CA VAL A 61 -2.28 7.77 0.25
C VAL A 61 -1.57 7.63 1.59
N SER A 62 -1.67 8.65 2.46
CA SER A 62 -1.11 8.64 3.81
C SER A 62 -1.71 7.51 4.66
N ASP A 63 -3.03 7.31 4.63
CA ASP A 63 -3.71 6.27 5.42
C ASP A 63 -3.27 4.86 5.02
N ILE A 64 -3.00 4.63 3.74
CA ILE A 64 -2.48 3.34 3.23
C ILE A 64 -1.04 3.12 3.71
N VAL A 65 -0.18 4.12 3.49
CA VAL A 65 1.24 4.06 3.86
C VAL A 65 1.42 3.89 5.36
N ASN A 66 0.61 4.59 6.17
CA ASN A 66 0.65 4.49 7.63
C ASN A 66 -0.12 3.28 8.19
N GLY A 67 -0.78 2.51 7.33
CA GLY A 67 -1.51 1.30 7.73
C GLY A 67 -2.75 1.58 8.57
N VAL A 68 -3.38 2.74 8.39
CA VAL A 68 -4.65 3.13 9.02
C VAL A 68 -5.82 2.37 8.39
N VAL A 69 -5.73 2.08 7.08
CA VAL A 69 -6.77 1.39 6.32
C VAL A 69 -6.20 0.30 5.43
N TRP A 70 -7.02 -0.71 5.14
CA TRP A 70 -6.76 -1.64 4.04
C TRP A 70 -7.11 -0.96 2.70
N PRO A 71 -6.21 -0.95 1.70
CA PRO A 71 -6.53 -0.42 0.38
C PRO A 71 -7.62 -1.26 -0.30
N THR A 72 -8.50 -0.61 -1.05
CA THR A 72 -9.51 -1.30 -1.86
C THR A 72 -8.94 -1.71 -3.22
N VAL A 73 -9.70 -2.52 -3.96
CA VAL A 73 -9.35 -2.83 -5.37
C VAL A 73 -9.31 -1.56 -6.23
N GLU A 74 -10.21 -0.61 -5.97
CA GLU A 74 -10.20 0.69 -6.66
C GLU A 74 -8.93 1.49 -6.33
N THR A 75 -8.52 1.51 -5.06
CA THR A 75 -7.25 2.12 -4.63
C THR A 75 -6.07 1.53 -5.38
N LEU A 76 -5.98 0.20 -5.46
CA LEU A 76 -4.92 -0.47 -6.23
C LEU A 76 -4.93 -0.04 -7.70
N ALA A 77 -6.10 -0.06 -8.35
CA ALA A 77 -6.23 0.31 -9.75
C ALA A 77 -5.80 1.76 -10.01
N ARG A 78 -6.24 2.72 -9.17
CA ARG A 78 -5.84 4.13 -9.27
C ARG A 78 -4.33 4.31 -9.11
N LEU A 79 -3.72 3.60 -8.16
CA LEU A 79 -2.28 3.66 -7.92
C LEU A 79 -1.48 3.11 -9.11
N GLU A 80 -1.84 1.94 -9.66
CA GLU A 80 -1.12 1.38 -10.81
C GLU A 80 -1.30 2.22 -12.08
N VAL A 81 -2.51 2.76 -12.31
CA VAL A 81 -2.78 3.65 -13.45
C VAL A 81 -2.03 4.98 -13.32
N GLY A 82 -2.11 5.65 -12.16
CA GLY A 82 -1.48 6.96 -11.97
C GLY A 82 0.04 6.93 -11.86
N LEU A 83 0.60 5.83 -11.34
CA LEU A 83 2.05 5.62 -11.27
C LEU A 83 2.62 4.91 -12.50
N GLU A 84 1.76 4.48 -13.43
CA GLU A 84 2.11 3.80 -14.69
C GLU A 84 3.04 2.59 -14.49
N LYS A 85 2.86 1.87 -13.38
CA LYS A 85 3.72 0.73 -13.05
C LYS A 85 3.00 -0.33 -12.22
N PRO A 86 3.39 -1.61 -12.33
CA PRO A 86 2.83 -2.66 -11.49
C PRO A 86 3.30 -2.49 -10.05
N LEU A 87 2.34 -2.30 -9.14
CA LEU A 87 2.56 -2.21 -7.71
C LEU A 87 2.12 -3.49 -7.00
N TRP A 88 1.10 -4.17 -7.50
CA TRP A 88 0.72 -5.48 -6.99
C TRP A 88 1.82 -6.50 -7.30
N PRO A 89 2.19 -7.38 -6.35
CA PRO A 89 3.09 -8.48 -6.66
C PRO A 89 2.41 -9.41 -7.66
N ARG A 90 2.99 -9.54 -8.85
CA ARG A 90 2.50 -10.52 -9.83
C ARG A 90 2.99 -11.89 -9.40
N LEU A 91 2.11 -12.89 -9.44
CA LEU A 91 2.52 -14.29 -9.33
C LEU A 91 3.48 -14.54 -10.49
N GLN A 92 4.72 -14.92 -10.22
CA GLN A 92 5.64 -15.32 -11.28
C GLN A 92 5.01 -16.53 -11.96
N GLN A 93 4.59 -16.35 -13.21
CA GLN A 93 4.23 -17.45 -14.09
C GLN A 93 5.57 -18.05 -14.53
N ASN A 94 5.98 -19.16 -13.89
CA ASN A 94 7.07 -19.96 -14.43
C ASN A 94 6.59 -20.51 -15.78
N ASN A 95 7.15 -19.98 -16.87
CA ASN A 95 7.02 -20.54 -18.22
C ASN A 95 8.31 -21.29 -18.54
#